data_AF-A0A959DXA3-F1
#
_entry.id   AF-A0A959DXA3-F1
#
_cell.length_a   1.000
_cell.length_b   1.000
_cell.length_c   1.000
_cell.angle_alpha   90.00
_cell.angle_beta   90.00
_cell.angle_gamma   90.00
#
_symmetry.space_group_name_H-M   'P 1'
#
loop_
_entity.id
_entity.type
_entity.pdbx_description
1 polymer ?
#
loop_
_entity_poly.entity_id
_entity_poly.type
_entity_poly.pdbx_seq_one_letter_code
_entity_poly.pdbx_strand_id
1 'polypeptide(L)'
;HSHLLKSDKSFELHLHDKATHGIVDTSKGKVTATLLVGGARQEIPMRQKQAGILVGDRALEGDWTLLFRVEVPGRKLAQLRYSSKMQPSGSDAGAKHDHAGPDHDHDHDHDHDHDHDDGHDRDHDHQHDKTSKT
;
A
#
# COMPACT_ATOMS: atom_id res chain seq x y z
N HIS A 1 -4.47 4.97 -2.27
CA HIS A 1 -4.24 3.65 -1.65
C HIS A 1 -4.09 3.86 -0.14
N SER A 2 -3.96 2.82 0.67
CA SER A 2 -3.94 2.98 2.13
C SER A 2 -3.15 1.88 2.84
N HIS A 3 -2.42 2.24 3.89
CA HIS A 3 -1.62 1.32 4.69
C HIS A 3 -2.03 1.35 6.15
N LEU A 4 -2.02 0.19 6.81
CA LEU A 4 -2.25 0.05 8.24
C LEU A 4 -0.94 -0.37 8.91
N LEU A 5 -0.41 0.48 9.77
CA LEU A 5 0.74 0.18 10.62
C LEU A 5 0.23 -0.10 12.02
N LYS A 6 0.54 -1.29 12.56
CA LYS A 6 0.15 -1.69 13.92
C LYS A 6 1.34 -1.54 14.87
N SER A 7 1.05 -1.18 16.10
CA SER A 7 1.97 -1.26 17.25
C SER A 7 1.27 -1.96 18.41
N ASP A 8 2.00 -2.17 19.50
CA ASP A 8 1.48 -2.88 20.67
C ASP A 8 0.33 -2.12 21.38
N LYS A 9 0.22 -0.81 21.18
CA LYS A 9 -0.77 0.04 21.91
C LYS A 9 -1.72 0.79 21.00
N SER A 10 -1.35 0.98 19.74
CA SER A 10 -2.10 1.79 18.79
C SER A 10 -1.91 1.29 17.37
N PHE A 11 -2.67 1.84 16.44
CA PHE A 11 -2.43 1.69 15.02
C PHE A 11 -2.49 3.03 14.30
N GLU A 12 -1.77 3.11 13.19
CA GLU A 12 -1.81 4.25 12.27
C GLU A 12 -2.38 3.81 10.93
N LEU A 13 -3.26 4.63 10.37
CA LEU A 13 -3.79 4.49 9.03
C LEU A 13 -3.25 5.61 8.17
N HIS A 14 -2.50 5.23 7.13
CA HIS A 14 -1.90 6.12 6.16
C HIS A 14 -2.76 6.13 4.91
N LEU A 15 -3.27 7.31 4.54
CA LEU A 15 -4.20 7.53 3.44
C LEU A 15 -3.53 8.35 2.35
N HIS A 16 -3.44 7.73 1.17
CA HIS A 16 -2.84 8.33 0.00
C HIS A 16 -3.82 8.33 -1.16
N ASP A 17 -3.66 9.30 -2.05
CA ASP A 17 -4.34 9.31 -3.31
C ASP A 17 -3.81 8.16 -4.19
N LYS A 18 -4.70 7.43 -4.87
CA LYS A 18 -4.28 6.27 -5.67
C LYS A 18 -3.54 6.70 -6.95
N ALA A 19 -3.93 7.81 -7.56
CA ALA A 19 -3.37 8.24 -8.83
C ALA A 19 -2.05 9.00 -8.64
N THR A 20 -2.02 9.89 -7.64
CA THR A 20 -0.89 10.80 -7.44
C THR A 20 0.08 10.35 -6.35
N HIS A 21 -0.26 9.32 -5.57
CA HIS A 21 0.43 8.94 -4.33
C HIS A 21 0.53 10.09 -3.30
N GLY A 22 -0.14 11.23 -3.54
CA GLY A 22 -0.15 12.39 -2.67
C GLY A 22 -0.93 12.15 -1.38
N ILE A 23 -0.63 12.97 -0.38
CA ILE A 23 -1.30 12.94 0.93
C ILE A 23 -2.77 13.34 0.78
N VAL A 24 -3.68 12.58 1.40
CA VAL A 24 -5.10 12.93 1.47
C VAL A 24 -5.36 13.77 2.73
N ASP A 25 -5.72 15.04 2.56
CA ASP A 25 -6.18 15.84 3.68
C ASP A 25 -7.55 15.36 4.18
N THR A 26 -7.59 14.88 5.42
CA THR A 26 -8.78 14.38 6.10
C THR A 26 -9.31 15.34 7.17
N SER A 27 -8.73 16.54 7.32
CA SER A 27 -9.08 17.50 8.37
C SER A 27 -10.53 17.98 8.33
N LYS A 28 -11.11 18.06 7.14
CA LYS A 28 -12.52 18.41 6.91
C LYS A 28 -13.41 17.19 6.70
N GLY A 29 -12.86 15.99 6.85
CA GLY A 29 -13.56 14.74 6.60
C GLY A 29 -14.26 14.18 7.83
N LYS A 30 -15.27 13.34 7.61
CA LYS A 30 -15.85 12.49 8.65
C LYS A 30 -15.14 11.14 8.61
N VAL A 31 -14.69 10.69 9.77
CA VAL A 31 -13.96 9.43 9.94
C VAL A 31 -14.70 8.56 10.95
N THR A 32 -14.85 7.28 10.63
CA THR A 32 -15.38 6.28 11.56
C THR A 32 -14.53 5.02 11.47
N ALA A 33 -14.09 4.52 12.61
CA ALA A 33 -13.39 3.26 12.73
C ALA A 33 -14.18 2.32 13.64
N THR A 34 -14.46 1.12 13.16
CA THR A 34 -15.13 0.07 13.92
C THR A 34 -14.23 -1.14 13.96
N LEU A 35 -13.84 -1.57 15.15
CA LEU A 35 -13.07 -2.76 15.41
C LEU A 35 -14.02 -3.91 15.79
N LEU A 36 -13.86 -5.05 15.14
CA LEU A 36 -14.52 -6.31 15.46
C LEU A 36 -13.48 -7.24 16.06
N VAL A 37 -13.62 -7.59 17.34
CA VAL A 37 -12.70 -8.50 18.07
C VAL A 37 -13.54 -9.46 18.89
N GLY A 38 -13.29 -10.76 18.75
CA GLY A 38 -14.01 -11.79 19.53
C GLY A 38 -15.53 -11.74 19.36
N GLY A 39 -16.03 -11.31 18.19
CA GLY A 39 -17.46 -11.15 17.91
C GLY A 39 -18.10 -9.86 18.45
N ALA A 40 -17.36 -9.04 19.22
CA ALA A 40 -17.84 -7.76 19.71
C ALA A 40 -17.50 -6.63 18.72
N ARG A 41 -18.42 -5.66 18.60
CA ARG A 41 -18.23 -4.43 17.82
C ARG A 41 -17.86 -3.28 18.75
N GLN A 42 -16.73 -2.65 18.48
CA GLN A 42 -16.24 -1.48 19.22
C GLN A 42 -15.95 -0.33 18.26
N GLU A 43 -16.51 0.85 18.53
CA GLU A 43 -16.11 2.07 17.83
C GLU A 43 -14.77 2.57 18.40
N ILE A 44 -13.83 2.88 17.51
CA ILE A 44 -12.51 3.37 17.88
C ILE A 44 -12.45 4.86 17.56
N PRO A 45 -12.23 5.72 18.57
CA PRO A 45 -12.00 7.14 18.30
C PRO A 45 -10.71 7.29 17.51
N MET A 46 -10.80 7.99 16.38
CA MET A 46 -9.67 8.26 15.51
C MET A 46 -9.20 9.70 15.73
N ARG A 47 -7.89 9.89 15.84
CA ARG A 47 -7.26 11.21 15.94
C ARG A 47 -6.42 11.46 14.71
N GLN A 48 -6.51 12.67 14.16
CA GLN A 48 -5.60 13.07 13.10
C GLN A 48 -4.25 13.44 13.69
N LYS A 49 -3.20 12.70 13.31
CA LYS A 49 -1.82 13.01 13.70
C LYS A 49 -1.20 14.02 12.73
N GLN A 50 -1.44 13.82 11.44
CA GLN A 50 -1.11 14.79 10.38
C GLN A 50 -2.00 14.56 9.15
N ALA A 51 -1.86 15.39 8.12
CA ALA A 51 -2.55 15.17 6.85
C ALA A 51 -2.28 13.73 6.34
N GLY A 52 -3.34 13.00 5.99
CA GLY A 52 -3.26 11.61 5.55
C GLY A 52 -2.92 10.57 6.63
N ILE A 53 -2.63 10.95 7.88
CA ILE A 53 -2.34 9.97 8.94
C ILE A 53 -3.34 10.09 10.10
N LEU A 54 -4.05 9.00 10.33
CA LEU A 54 -5.03 8.85 11.41
C LEU A 54 -4.55 7.79 12.39
N VAL A 55 -4.73 8.03 13.69
CA VAL A 55 -4.28 7.13 14.76
C VAL A 55 -5.47 6.68 15.59
N GLY A 56 -5.53 5.39 15.87
CA GLY A 56 -6.44 4.81 16.85
C GLY A 56 -5.66 4.31 18.07
N ASP A 57 -6.01 4.77 19.26
CA ASP A 57 -5.37 4.38 20.52
C ASP A 57 -5.91 3.03 21.03
N ARG A 58 -5.79 2.00 20.18
CA ARG A 58 -6.23 0.64 20.47
C ARG A 58 -5.26 -0.36 19.87
N ALA A 59 -4.81 -1.33 20.69
CA ALA A 59 -4.05 -2.46 20.21
C ALA A 59 -4.91 -3.37 19.30
N LEU A 60 -4.30 -3.88 18.22
CA LEU A 60 -4.93 -4.80 17.28
C LEU A 60 -4.46 -6.24 17.56
N GLU A 61 -5.05 -6.85 18.58
CA GLU A 61 -4.67 -8.17 19.11
C GLU A 61 -5.69 -9.27 18.72
N GLY A 62 -5.20 -10.51 18.63
CA GLY A 62 -6.04 -11.69 18.36
C GLY A 62 -6.67 -11.73 16.96
N ASP A 63 -7.86 -12.31 16.88
CA ASP A 63 -8.68 -12.32 15.66
C ASP A 63 -9.49 -11.02 15.58
N TRP A 64 -9.07 -10.13 14.68
CA TRP A 64 -9.64 -8.80 14.57
C TRP A 64 -9.98 -8.42 13.12
N THR A 65 -11.00 -7.58 12.97
CA THR A 65 -11.34 -6.91 11.70
C THR A 65 -11.61 -5.44 11.97
N LEU A 66 -10.87 -4.56 11.32
CA LEU A 66 -11.06 -3.11 11.37
C LEU A 66 -11.82 -2.66 10.12
N LEU A 67 -13.00 -2.11 10.31
CA LEU A 67 -13.80 -1.44 9.28
C LEU A 67 -13.60 0.06 9.43
N PHE A 68 -13.01 0.67 8.42
CA PHE A 68 -12.70 2.09 8.42
C PHE A 68 -13.48 2.78 7.30
N ARG A 69 -14.15 3.88 7.62
CA ARG A 69 -14.91 4.70 6.67
C ARG A 69 -14.40 6.13 6.75
N VAL A 70 -14.09 6.71 5.61
CA VAL A 70 -13.72 8.13 5.49
C VAL A 70 -14.52 8.80 4.38
N GLU A 71 -15.07 9.96 4.73
CA GLU A 71 -15.79 10.84 3.84
C GLU A 71 -15.07 12.19 3.82
N VAL A 72 -14.39 12.50 2.73
CA VAL A 72 -13.71 13.79 2.54
C VAL A 72 -14.52 14.62 1.53
N PRO A 73 -14.87 15.88 1.82
CA PRO A 73 -15.56 16.74 0.87
C PRO A 73 -14.85 16.81 -0.48
N GLY A 74 -15.61 16.68 -1.57
CA GLY A 74 -15.05 16.66 -2.93
C GLY A 74 -14.37 15.36 -3.35
N ARG A 75 -14.35 14.33 -2.49
CA ARG A 75 -13.86 12.98 -2.83
C ARG A 75 -14.97 11.95 -2.69
N LYS A 76 -14.81 10.83 -3.41
CA LYS A 76 -15.69 9.66 -3.23
C LYS A 76 -15.49 9.07 -1.83
N LEU A 77 -16.59 8.61 -1.23
CA LEU A 77 -16.56 7.87 0.03
C LEU A 77 -15.60 6.67 -0.10
N ALA A 78 -14.70 6.50 0.87
CA ALA A 78 -13.83 5.35 0.93
C ALA A 78 -14.18 4.49 2.16
N GLN A 79 -14.36 3.20 1.92
CA GLN A 79 -14.54 2.19 2.95
C GLN A 79 -13.43 1.15 2.82
N LEU A 80 -12.63 1.03 3.87
CA LEU A 80 -11.47 0.15 3.95
C LEU A 80 -11.76 -0.95 4.99
N ARG A 81 -11.23 -2.13 4.74
CA ARG A 81 -11.30 -3.26 5.65
C ARG A 81 -9.90 -3.80 5.85
N TYR A 82 -9.50 -3.96 7.10
CA TYR A 82 -8.27 -4.63 7.50
C TYR A 82 -8.63 -5.78 8.44
N SER A 83 -7.83 -6.84 8.46
CA SER A 83 -8.06 -7.96 9.38
C SER A 83 -6.75 -8.67 9.66
N SER A 84 -6.66 -9.30 10.84
CA SER A 84 -5.51 -10.14 11.22
C SER A 84 -5.20 -11.26 10.21
N LYS A 85 -6.21 -11.73 9.48
CA LYS A 85 -6.12 -12.80 8.47
C LYS A 85 -5.81 -12.31 7.06
N MET A 86 -5.84 -11.00 6.81
CA MET A 86 -5.43 -10.47 5.51
C MET A 86 -3.90 -10.41 5.51
N GLN A 87 -3.27 -11.10 4.54
CA GLN A 87 -1.86 -10.85 4.24
C GLN A 87 -1.69 -9.34 3.96
N PRO A 88 -0.60 -8.71 4.42
CA PRO A 88 -0.30 -7.33 4.05
C PRO A 88 -0.05 -7.28 2.54
N SER A 89 -1.10 -7.01 1.76
CA SER A 89 -0.96 -6.66 0.36
C SER A 89 -0.29 -5.28 0.28
N GLY A 90 1.04 -5.28 0.20
CA GLY A 90 1.83 -4.08 -0.11
C GLY A 90 2.79 -3.60 0.98
N SER A 91 3.52 -4.50 1.64
CA SER A 91 4.79 -4.13 2.28
C SER A 91 5.90 -4.10 1.23
N ASP A 92 5.84 -3.13 0.33
CA ASP A 92 7.00 -2.68 -0.46
C ASP A 92 7.24 -1.21 -0.10
N ALA A 93 7.63 -1.01 1.16
CA ALA A 93 8.20 0.23 1.67
C ALA A 93 9.04 -0.15 2.89
N GLY A 94 10.36 -0.11 2.70
CA GLY A 94 11.35 -0.49 3.68
C GLY A 94 11.16 0.23 5.02
N ALA A 95 11.12 -0.58 6.08
CA ALA A 95 11.51 -0.16 7.41
C ALA A 95 12.31 -1.32 8.01
N LYS A 96 13.53 -1.50 7.48
CA LYS A 96 14.62 -2.04 8.29
C LYS A 96 14.91 -0.98 9.33
N HIS A 97 14.74 -1.25 10.62
CA HIS A 97 15.39 -0.50 11.68
C HIS A 97 15.75 -1.52 12.78
N ASP A 98 17.02 -1.95 12.68
CA ASP A 98 17.96 -2.12 13.79
C ASP A 98 17.63 -3.13 14.89
N HIS A 99 17.83 -4.41 14.56
CA HIS A 99 18.38 -5.34 15.55
C HIS A 99 19.87 -5.06 15.71
N ALA A 100 20.24 -4.39 16.80
CA ALA A 100 21.60 -4.40 17.31
C ALA A 100 21.95 -5.83 17.78
N GLY A 101 22.64 -6.56 16.93
CA GLY A 101 23.30 -7.84 17.22
C GLY A 101 24.34 -8.09 16.13
N PRO A 102 25.62 -8.35 16.48
CA PRO A 102 26.68 -8.53 15.49
C PRO A 102 26.62 -9.93 14.88
N ASP A 103 27.08 -10.00 13.63
CA ASP A 103 27.58 -11.18 12.93
C ASP A 103 26.53 -12.18 12.40
N HIS A 104 26.29 -12.11 11.08
CA HIS A 104 26.19 -13.30 10.21
C HIS A 104 26.46 -12.87 8.76
N ASP A 105 27.70 -13.08 8.33
CA ASP A 105 28.13 -13.00 6.95
C ASP A 105 27.36 -14.03 6.12
N HIS A 106 26.69 -13.57 5.07
CA HIS A 106 26.24 -14.44 3.98
C HIS A 106 26.59 -13.75 2.67
N ASP A 107 27.84 -13.96 2.26
CA ASP A 107 28.25 -13.83 0.87
C ASP A 107 27.37 -14.75 0.02
N HIS A 108 26.62 -14.15 -0.90
CA HIS A 108 26.06 -14.88 -2.02
C HIS A 108 26.51 -14.16 -3.29
N ASP A 109 27.73 -14.50 -3.69
CA ASP A 109 28.19 -14.37 -5.06
C ASP A 109 27.24 -15.18 -5.95
N HIS A 110 26.53 -14.50 -6.83
CA HIS A 110 26.00 -15.13 -8.03
C HIS A 110 26.39 -14.25 -9.21
N ASP A 111 27.65 -14.41 -9.61
CA ASP A 111 28.09 -14.13 -10.97
C ASP A 111 27.27 -15.00 -11.92
N HIS A 112 26.49 -14.37 -12.78
CA HIS A 112 26.06 -14.97 -14.03
C HIS A 112 26.30 -13.97 -15.14
N ASP A 113 27.57 -13.89 -15.55
CA ASP A 113 27.93 -13.46 -16.90
C ASP A 113 27.35 -14.47 -17.89
N HIS A 114 26.55 -13.97 -18.82
CA HIS A 114 26.40 -14.56 -20.15
C HIS A 114 26.21 -13.43 -21.15
N ASP A 115 27.33 -12.85 -21.55
CA ASP A 115 27.46 -12.27 -22.88
C ASP A 115 27.35 -13.40 -23.92
N HIS A 116 26.49 -13.24 -24.90
CA HIS A 116 26.82 -13.57 -26.28
C HIS A 116 25.99 -12.70 -27.22
N ASP A 117 26.72 -11.74 -27.80
CA ASP A 117 26.41 -10.97 -29.00
C ASP A 117 26.12 -11.92 -30.18
N ASP A 118 25.16 -11.55 -31.03
CA ASP A 118 25.13 -11.90 -32.46
C ASP A 118 24.04 -11.06 -33.14
N GLY A 119 24.44 -9.85 -33.55
CA GLY A 119 23.67 -9.07 -34.49
C GLY A 119 23.57 -9.76 -35.85
N HIS A 120 22.46 -9.55 -36.57
CA HIS A 120 22.47 -9.40 -38.01
C HIS A 120 21.26 -8.60 -38.48
N ASP A 121 21.59 -7.56 -39.22
CA ASP A 121 20.72 -6.66 -39.98
C ASP A 121 19.90 -7.41 -41.03
N ARG A 122 18.72 -6.85 -41.39
CA ARG A 122 18.36 -6.45 -42.76
C ARG A 122 16.86 -6.17 -42.89
N ASP A 123 16.61 -4.90 -43.18
CA ASP A 123 15.62 -4.36 -44.12
C ASP A 123 14.76 -5.38 -44.87
N HIS A 124 13.45 -5.13 -44.93
CA HIS A 124 12.71 -5.20 -46.18
C HIS A 124 11.44 -4.37 -46.09
N ASP A 125 11.54 -3.15 -46.63
CA ASP A 125 10.42 -2.40 -47.15
C ASP A 125 9.60 -3.29 -48.10
N HIS A 126 8.28 -3.26 -47.96
CA HIS A 126 7.38 -3.36 -49.11
C HIS A 126 6.11 -2.55 -48.85
N GLN A 127 6.13 -1.32 -49.37
CA GLN A 127 4.94 -0.66 -49.85
C GLN A 127 4.17 -1.60 -50.79
N HIS A 128 2.85 -1.67 -50.62
CA HIS A 128 1.95 -1.85 -51.75
C HIS A 128 0.68 -1.04 -51.52
N ASP A 129 0.70 0.16 -52.09
CA ASP A 129 -0.43 0.83 -52.71
C ASP A 129 -1.33 -0.18 -53.44
N LYS A 130 -2.65 -0.12 -53.20
CA LYS A 130 -3.69 -0.18 -54.24
C LYS A 130 -4.94 0.62 -53.84
N THR A 131 -4.99 1.84 -54.37
CA THR A 131 -6.10 2.39 -55.17
C THR A 131 -7.47 2.63 -54.54
N SER A 132 -7.78 3.92 -54.41
CA SER A 132 -9.13 4.49 -54.53
C SER A 132 -9.76 4.18 -55.90
N LYS A 133 -11.07 3.92 -55.90
CA LYS A 133 -12.04 4.24 -56.97
C LYS A 133 -13.41 4.32 -56.28
N THR A 134 -13.88 5.55 -56.03
CA THR A 134 -15.01 6.22 -56.75
C THR A 134 -16.30 5.47 -56.66
#